data_AF-A0A1F6C3A5-F1
#
_entry.id   AF-A0A1F6C3A5-F1
#
_cell.length_a   1.000
_cell.length_b   1.000
_cell.length_c   1.000
_cell.angle_alpha   90.00
_cell.angle_beta   90.00
_cell.angle_gamma   90.00
#
_symmetry.space_group_name_H-M   'P 1'
#
loop_
_entity.id
_entity.type
_entity.pdbx_description
1 polymer ?
#
loop_
_entity_poly.entity_id
_entity_poly.type
_entity_poly.pdbx_seq_one_letter_code
_entity_poly.pdbx_strand_id
1 'polypeptide(L)'
;MLDKNDIEKLIEVFPIKSEVATKKDLQEVKDDILEFKSEILTGQDEILSKLDILLTEKPMEDAQDKRRANVLKIHDNALRRAKILSEGEVMEINKLGTIN
;
A
#
# COMPACT_ATOMS: atom_id res chain seq x y z
N MET A 1 32.91 -10.01 -58.48
CA MET A 1 33.22 -9.16 -57.31
C MET A 1 32.32 -7.96 -57.43
N LEU A 2 31.57 -7.62 -56.38
CA LEU A 2 30.78 -6.39 -56.37
C LEU A 2 31.75 -5.21 -56.40
N ASP A 3 31.51 -4.25 -57.29
CA ASP A 3 32.32 -3.06 -57.39
C ASP A 3 31.78 -1.95 -56.46
N LYS A 4 32.55 -0.87 -56.31
CA LYS A 4 32.19 0.23 -55.41
C LYS A 4 30.89 0.92 -55.83
N ASN A 5 30.56 0.87 -57.11
CA ASN A 5 29.37 1.46 -57.72
C ASN A 5 28.13 0.60 -57.42
N ASP A 6 28.29 -0.72 -57.36
CA ASP A 6 27.25 -1.67 -56.92
C ASP A 6 26.87 -1.44 -55.45
N ILE A 7 27.85 -1.12 -54.60
CA ILE A 7 27.64 -0.81 -53.17
C ILE A 7 26.92 0.53 -53.00
N GLU A 8 27.30 1.57 -53.75
CA GLU A 8 26.65 2.89 -53.71
C GLU A 8 25.18 2.81 -54.16
N LYS A 9 24.90 2.04 -55.23
CA LYS A 9 23.52 1.76 -55.67
C LYS A 9 22.74 0.97 -54.64
N LEU A 10 23.38 0.04 -53.92
CA LEU A 10 22.71 -0.70 -52.85
C LEU A 10 22.29 0.23 -51.71
N ILE A 11 23.13 1.20 -51.33
CA ILE A 11 22.84 2.20 -50.28
C ILE A 11 21.74 3.18 -50.73
N GLU A 12 21.67 3.47 -52.03
CA GLU A 12 20.63 4.33 -52.61
C GLU A 12 19.27 3.62 -52.70
N VAL A 13 19.27 2.32 -53.06
CA VAL A 13 18.06 1.48 -53.21
C VAL A 13 17.54 0.97 -51.85
N PHE A 14 18.44 0.67 -50.92
CA PHE A 14 18.14 0.41 -49.52
C PHE A 14 18.60 1.62 -48.69
N PRO A 15 17.76 2.67 -48.55
CA PRO A 15 18.04 3.65 -47.52
C PRO A 15 18.04 2.89 -46.20
N ILE A 16 19.22 2.74 -45.58
CA ILE A 16 19.35 2.35 -44.17
C ILE A 16 18.83 3.53 -43.33
N LYS A 17 17.57 3.89 -43.56
CA LYS A 17 16.71 4.76 -42.78
C LYS A 17 15.59 3.95 -42.13
N SER A 18 15.68 2.62 -42.21
CA SER A 18 14.80 1.70 -41.49
C SER A 18 15.33 1.51 -40.06
N GLU A 19 14.80 2.30 -39.12
CA GLU A 19 14.51 1.83 -37.76
C GLU A 19 15.65 1.11 -37.00
N VAL A 20 16.92 1.48 -37.21
CA VAL A 20 18.02 0.95 -36.40
C VAL A 20 18.13 1.80 -35.15
N ALA A 21 17.61 1.28 -34.03
CA ALA A 21 17.79 1.89 -32.71
C ALA A 21 19.29 2.19 -32.50
N THR A 22 19.60 3.46 -32.29
CA THR A 22 20.96 3.90 -32.04
C THR A 22 21.36 3.50 -30.62
N LYS A 23 22.67 3.47 -30.34
CA LYS A 23 23.17 3.24 -28.97
C LYS A 23 22.59 4.25 -27.97
N LYS A 24 22.24 5.45 -28.45
CA LYS A 24 21.62 6.50 -27.62
C LYS A 24 20.18 6.11 -27.26
N ASP A 25 19.39 5.64 -28.23
CA ASP A 25 18.01 5.21 -27.98
C ASP A 25 17.94 4.03 -27.00
N LEU A 26 18.88 3.08 -27.12
CA LEU A 26 19.03 1.97 -26.17
C LEU A 26 19.43 2.45 -24.75
N GLN A 27 20.20 3.53 -24.66
CA GLN A 27 20.61 4.09 -23.37
C GLN A 27 19.45 4.85 -22.71
N GLU A 28 18.70 5.63 -23.49
CA GLU A 28 17.49 6.33 -23.01
C GLU A 28 16.45 5.33 -22.48
N VAL A 29 16.13 4.27 -23.23
CA VAL A 29 15.21 3.22 -22.76
C VAL A 29 15.71 2.53 -21.49
N LYS A 30 17.03 2.33 -21.35
CA LYS A 30 17.60 1.73 -20.15
C LYS A 30 17.46 2.65 -18.95
N ASP A 31 17.69 3.94 -19.13
CA ASP A 31 17.58 4.94 -18.08
C ASP A 31 16.12 5.10 -17.64
N ASP A 32 15.17 5.13 -18.57
CA ASP A 32 13.73 5.14 -18.29
C ASP A 32 13.29 3.90 -17.48
N ILE A 33 13.78 2.71 -17.84
CA ILE A 33 13.51 1.47 -17.10
C ILE A 33 14.07 1.53 -15.68
N LEU A 34 15.27 2.11 -15.51
CA LEU A 34 15.89 2.26 -14.20
C LEU A 34 15.15 3.27 -13.32
N GLU A 35 14.69 4.38 -13.91
CA GLU A 35 13.88 5.38 -13.23
C GLU A 35 12.55 4.77 -12.78
N PHE A 36 11.82 4.12 -13.68
CA PHE A 36 10.57 3.43 -13.36
C PHE A 36 10.75 2.38 -12.26
N LYS A 37 11.83 1.59 -12.32
CA LYS A 37 12.15 0.63 -11.26
C LYS A 37 12.41 1.30 -9.92
N SER A 38 13.09 2.44 -9.92
CA SER A 38 13.41 3.19 -8.71
C SER A 38 12.15 3.80 -8.09
N GLU A 39 11.24 4.31 -8.91
CA GLU A 39 9.92 4.80 -8.46
C GLU A 39 9.09 3.67 -7.83
N ILE A 40 9.03 2.50 -8.46
CA ILE A 40 8.33 1.34 -7.91
C ILE A 40 8.91 0.94 -6.55
N LEU A 41 10.24 0.82 -6.45
CA LEU A 41 10.90 0.44 -5.20
C LEU A 41 10.60 1.45 -4.10
N THR A 42 10.67 2.75 -4.42
CA THR A 42 10.31 3.81 -3.47
C THR A 42 8.86 3.69 -3.01
N GLY A 43 7.92 3.45 -3.93
CA GLY A 43 6.52 3.22 -3.58
C GLY A 43 6.29 1.97 -2.73
N GLN A 44 7.05 0.90 -2.96
CA GLN A 44 7.00 -0.30 -2.13
C GLN A 44 7.52 -0.04 -0.71
N ASP A 45 8.61 0.70 -0.56
CA ASP A 45 9.15 1.08 0.76
C ASP A 45 8.16 1.92 1.57
N GLU A 46 7.45 2.86 0.91
CA GLU A 46 6.39 3.65 1.57
C GLU A 46 5.22 2.78 2.05
N ILE A 47 4.80 1.79 1.24
CA ILE A 47 3.72 0.86 1.62
C ILE A 47 4.15 0.00 2.80
N LEU A 48 5.39 -0.51 2.79
CA LEU A 48 5.93 -1.30 3.90
C LEU A 48 5.99 -0.48 5.19
N SER A 49 6.45 0.77 5.13
CA SER A 49 6.47 1.65 6.30
C SER A 49 5.08 1.88 6.89
N LYS A 50 4.05 2.07 6.05
CA LYS A 50 2.66 2.22 6.51
C LYS A 50 2.12 0.92 7.12
N LEU A 51 2.46 -0.23 6.55
CA LEU A 51 2.07 -1.54 7.08
C LEU A 51 2.70 -1.81 8.45
N ASP A 52 3.97 -1.46 8.64
CA ASP A 52 4.65 -1.61 9.94
C ASP A 52 3.96 -0.76 11.01
N ILE A 53 3.60 0.48 10.69
CA ILE A 53 2.82 1.35 11.59
C ILE A 53 1.50 0.68 11.96
N LEU A 54 0.71 0.25 10.96
CA LEU A 54 -0.57 -0.44 11.19
C LEU A 54 -0.44 -1.72 12.02
N LEU A 55 0.62 -2.50 11.81
CA LEU A 55 0.90 -3.72 12.57
C LEU A 55 1.22 -3.42 14.04
N THR A 56 1.77 -2.25 14.34
CA THR A 56 2.02 -1.81 15.73
C THR A 56 0.80 -1.15 16.38
N GLU A 57 0.02 -0.39 15.62
CA GLU A 57 -1.13 0.35 16.13
C GLU A 57 -2.34 -0.56 16.39
N LYS A 58 -2.62 -1.53 15.51
CA LYS A 58 -3.79 -2.41 15.64
C LYS A 58 -3.80 -3.22 16.95
N PRO A 59 -2.69 -3.87 17.39
CA PRO A 59 -2.65 -4.54 18.69
C PRO A 59 -2.83 -3.57 19.86
N MET A 60 -2.35 -2.32 19.73
CA MET A 60 -2.55 -1.29 20.75
C MET A 60 -4.02 -0.90 20.84
N GLU A 61 -4.70 -0.69 19.71
CA GLU A 61 -6.14 -0.42 19.63
C GLU A 61 -6.95 -1.56 20.26
N ASP A 62 -6.71 -2.81 19.85
CA ASP A 62 -7.35 -4.00 20.43
C ASP A 62 -7.15 -4.09 21.95
N ALA A 63 -5.96 -3.77 22.44
CA ALA A 63 -5.66 -3.74 23.87
C ALA A 63 -6.34 -2.58 24.59
N GLN A 64 -6.52 -1.42 23.94
CA GLN A 64 -7.28 -0.30 24.49
C GLN A 64 -8.77 -0.61 24.56
N ASP A 65 -9.35 -1.23 23.54
CA ASP A 65 -10.76 -1.61 23.51
C ASP A 65 -11.09 -2.67 24.57
N LYS A 66 -10.24 -3.69 24.72
CA LYS A 66 -10.36 -4.65 25.83
C LYS A 66 -10.30 -3.96 27.19
N ARG A 67 -9.40 -2.99 27.37
CA ARG A 67 -9.30 -2.20 28.61
C ARG A 67 -10.55 -1.38 28.85
N ARG A 68 -11.05 -0.66 27.85
CA ARG A 68 -12.29 0.14 27.93
C ARG A 68 -13.49 -0.73 28.29
N ALA A 69 -13.65 -1.88 27.63
CA ALA A 69 -14.72 -2.84 27.93
C ALA A 69 -14.64 -3.36 29.38
N ASN A 70 -13.44 -3.65 29.88
CA ASN A 70 -13.26 -4.10 31.26
C ASN A 70 -13.58 -2.99 32.28
N VAL A 71 -13.13 -1.75 32.03
CA VAL A 71 -13.45 -0.59 32.88
C VAL A 71 -14.96 -0.36 32.94
N LEU A 72 -15.64 -0.41 31.80
CA LEU A 72 -17.10 -0.29 31.74
C LEU A 72 -17.80 -1.38 32.55
N LYS A 73 -17.37 -2.64 32.42
CA LYS A 73 -17.92 -3.75 33.23
C LYS A 73 -17.70 -3.56 34.72
N ILE A 74 -16.54 -3.04 35.14
CA ILE A 74 -16.26 -2.75 36.54
C ILE A 74 -17.21 -1.67 37.06
N HIS A 75 -17.39 -0.59 36.30
CA HIS A 75 -18.29 0.49 36.67
C HIS A 75 -19.75 0.02 36.73
N ASP A 76 -20.24 -0.69 35.71
CA ASP A 76 -21.61 -1.23 35.72
C ASP A 76 -21.85 -2.15 36.93
N ASN A 77 -20.92 -3.07 37.20
CA ASN A 77 -21.00 -3.92 38.39
C ASN A 77 -21.03 -3.14 39.70
N ALA A 78 -20.22 -2.08 39.83
CA ALA A 78 -20.19 -1.24 41.02
C ALA A 78 -21.51 -0.49 41.20
N LEU A 79 -22.06 0.09 40.14
CA LEU A 79 -23.33 0.82 40.15
C LEU A 79 -24.51 -0.09 40.49
N ARG A 80 -24.54 -1.32 39.96
CA ARG A 80 -25.55 -2.33 40.30
C ARG A 80 -25.47 -2.77 41.75
N ARG A 81 -24.25 -3.06 42.25
CA ARG A 81 -24.04 -3.45 43.66
C ARG A 81 -24.48 -2.34 44.61
N ALA A 82 -24.21 -1.09 44.25
CA ALA A 82 -24.63 0.07 45.01
C ALA A 82 -26.13 0.41 44.83
N LYS A 83 -26.87 -0.32 43.99
CA LYS A 83 -28.27 -0.09 43.64
C LYS A 83 -28.53 1.36 43.17
N ILE A 84 -27.59 1.94 42.44
CA ILE A 84 -27.68 3.30 41.90
C ILE A 84 -28.55 3.31 40.64
N LEU A 85 -28.49 2.25 39.84
CA LEU A 85 -29.24 2.13 38.60
C LEU A 85 -30.67 1.65 38.85
N SER A 86 -31.61 2.24 38.13
CA SER A 86 -32.97 1.75 37.97
C SER A 86 -33.04 0.49 37.09
N GLU A 87 -34.16 -0.23 37.17
CA GLU A 87 -34.39 -1.41 36.31
C GLU A 87 -34.40 -1.05 34.81
N GLY A 88 -34.90 0.13 34.46
CA GLY A 88 -34.87 0.65 33.08
C GLY A 88 -33.46 0.84 32.56
N GLU A 89 -32.60 1.51 33.34
CA GLU A 89 -31.19 1.76 32.99
C GLU A 89 -30.40 0.45 32.88
N VAL A 90 -30.67 -0.51 33.76
CA VAL A 90 -30.08 -1.86 33.70
C VAL A 90 -30.43 -2.57 32.40
N MET A 91 -31.70 -2.50 31.96
CA MET A 91 -32.12 -3.13 30.71
C MET A 91 -31.48 -2.47 29.49
N GLU A 92 -31.34 -1.15 29.47
CA GLU A 92 -30.67 -0.43 28.38
C GLU A 92 -29.20 -0.80 28.28
N ILE A 93 -28.47 -0.83 29.41
CA ILE A 93 -27.07 -1.26 29.45
C ILE A 93 -26.93 -2.70 28.92
N ASN A 94 -27.83 -3.61 29.31
CA ASN A 94 -27.81 -5.00 28.83
C ASN A 94 -28.01 -5.09 27.32
N LYS A 95 -28.92 -4.28 26.74
CA LYS A 95 -29.15 -4.24 25.28
C LYS A 95 -27.92 -3.78 24.52
N LEU A 96 -27.21 -2.78 25.04
CA LEU A 96 -25.96 -2.29 24.45
C LEU A 96 -24.86 -3.35 24.49
N GLY A 97 -24.82 -4.20 25.52
CA GLY A 97 -23.86 -5.30 25.63
C GLY A 97 -24.11 -6.48 24.69
N THR A 98 -25.33 -6.63 24.16
CA THR A 98 -25.72 -7.73 23.25
C THR A 98 -25.53 -7.43 21.76
N ILE A 99 -25.22 -6.19 21.38
CA ILE A 99 -24.89 -5.83 19.99
C ILE A 99 -23.38 -6.03 19.81
N ASN A 100 -22.94 -7.27 19.60
CA ASN A 100 -21.62 -7.64 19.10
C ASN A 100 -21.70 -8.98 18.37
#